data_AF-A0A1J8PZB1-F1
#
_entry.id   AF-A0A1J8PZB1-F1
#
_cell.length_a   1.000
_cell.length_b   1.000
_cell.length_c   1.000
_cell.angle_alpha   90.00
_cell.angle_beta   90.00
_cell.angle_gamma   90.00
#
_symmetry.space_group_name_H-M   'P 1'
#
loop_
_entity.id
_entity.type
_entity.pdbx_description
1 polymer ?
#
loop_
_entity_poly.entity_id
_entity_poly.type
_entity_poly.pdbx_seq_one_letter_code
_entity_poly.pdbx_strand_id
1 'polypeptide(L)'
;MSEFPAAGLYRIRGSMNGCTAMILDDQNVLRGELINEPDTYSWYLQYVPGTQKKLCYFEDPKSPGSLGVNSVQTYQPIYRLGVGEGTSIWEIKKTEDGYT
;
A
#
# COMPACT_ATOMS: atom_id res chain seq x y z
N MET A 1 2.96 -22.76 5.40
CA MET A 1 2.41 -21.67 4.56
C MET A 1 3.35 -20.48 4.66
N SER A 2 3.57 -19.71 3.59
CA SER A 2 4.50 -18.56 3.60
C SER A 2 4.05 -17.50 4.61
N GLU A 3 5.00 -16.84 5.29
CA GLU A 3 4.71 -15.77 6.25
C GLU A 3 4.26 -14.46 5.60
N PHE A 4 4.45 -14.32 4.29
CA PHE A 4 4.16 -13.11 3.54
C PHE A 4 3.17 -13.41 2.40
N PRO A 5 2.32 -12.43 2.01
CA PRO A 5 1.47 -12.58 0.85
C PRO A 5 2.29 -12.82 -0.42
N ALA A 6 1.68 -13.44 -1.44
CA ALA A 6 2.33 -13.51 -2.75
C ALA A 6 2.38 -12.11 -3.38
N ALA A 7 3.30 -11.85 -4.31
CA ALA A 7 3.19 -10.65 -5.14
C ALA A 7 1.90 -10.72 -5.98
N GLY A 8 1.22 -9.60 -6.17
CA GLY A 8 -0.06 -9.58 -6.87
C GLY A 8 -0.88 -8.33 -6.59
N LEU A 9 -2.12 -8.34 -7.09
CA LEU A 9 -3.07 -7.25 -6.92
C LEU A 9 -3.87 -7.47 -5.62
N TYR A 10 -3.85 -6.49 -4.72
CA TYR A 10 -4.50 -6.57 -3.42
C TYR A 10 -5.37 -5.35 -3.13
N ARG A 11 -6.47 -5.60 -2.43
CA ARG A 11 -7.16 -4.58 -1.65
C ARG A 11 -6.52 -4.47 -0.27
N ILE A 12 -6.21 -3.24 0.16
CA ILE A 12 -5.78 -2.96 1.53
C ILE A 12 -6.99 -2.45 2.31
N ARG A 13 -7.33 -3.15 3.39
CA ARG A 13 -8.49 -2.82 4.24
C ARG A 13 -8.06 -2.63 5.69
N GLY A 14 -8.47 -1.53 6.31
CA GLY A 14 -8.24 -1.30 7.73
C GLY A 14 -9.01 -2.30 8.57
N SER A 15 -8.33 -3.03 9.45
CA SER A 15 -8.93 -4.06 10.30
C SER A 15 -9.94 -3.47 11.29
N MET A 16 -9.68 -2.27 11.82
CA MET A 16 -10.54 -1.64 12.84
C MET A 16 -11.76 -0.91 12.27
N ASN A 17 -11.60 -0.18 11.16
CA ASN A 17 -12.67 0.65 10.60
C ASN A 17 -13.36 0.03 9.37
N GLY A 18 -12.81 -1.07 8.83
CA GLY A 18 -13.31 -1.71 7.62
C GLY A 18 -13.17 -0.87 6.35
N CYS A 19 -12.48 0.27 6.42
CA CYS A 19 -12.27 1.17 5.28
C CYS A 19 -11.25 0.58 4.29
N THR A 20 -11.49 0.81 3.01
CA THR A 20 -10.57 0.49 1.93
C THR A 20 -9.61 1.65 1.70
N ALA A 21 -8.31 1.36 1.64
CA ALA A 21 -7.29 2.36 1.35
C ALA A 21 -7.25 2.69 -0.15
N MET A 22 -7.43 3.96 -0.49
CA MET A 22 -7.57 4.40 -1.88
C MET A 22 -7.10 5.84 -2.11
N ILE A 23 -6.77 6.14 -3.36
CA ILE A 23 -6.51 7.51 -3.84
C ILE A 23 -7.56 7.79 -4.91
N LEU A 24 -8.25 8.93 -4.78
CA LEU A 24 -9.25 9.39 -5.76
C LEU A 24 -8.54 9.86 -7.05
N ASP A 25 -9.23 9.78 -8.18
CA ASP A 25 -8.64 10.01 -9.52
C ASP A 25 -7.95 11.38 -9.69
N ASP A 26 -8.44 12.41 -9.00
CA ASP A 26 -7.92 13.78 -9.02
C ASP A 26 -7.02 14.13 -7.81
N GLN A 27 -6.63 13.13 -7.02
CA GLN A 27 -5.83 13.30 -5.81
C GLN A 27 -4.56 12.46 -5.85
N ASN A 28 -3.65 12.79 -4.93
CA ASN A 28 -2.42 12.03 -4.70
C ASN A 28 -2.26 11.63 -3.23
N VAL A 29 -3.30 11.74 -2.40
CA VAL A 29 -3.23 11.40 -0.97
C VAL A 29 -4.12 10.19 -0.68
N LEU A 30 -3.58 9.22 0.08
CA LEU A 30 -4.29 8.02 0.50
C LEU A 30 -5.35 8.37 1.54
N ARG A 31 -6.56 7.87 1.32
CA ARG A 31 -7.69 7.96 2.24
C ARG A 31 -8.25 6.59 2.53
N GLY A 32 -8.97 6.46 3.64
CA GLY A 32 -9.76 5.29 3.97
C GLY A 32 -11.24 5.58 3.75
N GLU A 33 -11.88 4.86 2.84
CA GLU A 33 -13.31 5.05 2.53
C GLU A 33 -14.09 3.74 2.73
N LEU A 34 -15.36 3.85 3.12
CA LEU A 34 -16.27 2.70 3.27
C LEU A 34 -16.83 2.28 1.90
N ILE A 35 -16.00 1.59 1.11
CA ILE A 35 -16.36 1.11 -0.23
C ILE A 35 -16.27 -0.41 -0.29
N ASN A 36 -17.33 -1.04 -0.81
CA ASN A 36 -17.45 -2.49 -0.90
C ASN A 36 -17.01 -3.08 -2.25
N GLU A 37 -16.90 -2.29 -3.32
CA GLU A 37 -16.66 -2.79 -4.68
C GLU A 37 -15.20 -3.23 -4.92
N PRO A 38 -14.87 -4.54 -4.94
CA PRO A 38 -13.51 -5.09 -4.86
C PRO A 38 -12.52 -4.51 -5.87
N ASP A 39 -12.93 -4.38 -7.13
CA ASP A 39 -12.02 -4.13 -8.24
C ASP A 39 -11.70 -2.64 -8.43
N THR A 40 -12.43 -1.75 -7.75
CA THR A 40 -12.33 -0.30 -7.99
C THR A 40 -11.06 0.30 -7.38
N TYR A 41 -10.56 -0.27 -6.28
CA TYR A 41 -9.40 0.27 -5.55
C TYR A 41 -8.51 -0.87 -5.03
N SER A 42 -7.41 -1.09 -5.76
CA SER A 42 -6.42 -2.13 -5.52
C SER A 42 -5.02 -1.60 -5.74
N TRP A 43 -4.02 -2.29 -5.19
CA TRP A 43 -2.61 -1.95 -5.22
C TRP A 43 -1.79 -3.17 -5.62
N TYR A 44 -0.82 -3.00 -6.52
CA TYR A 44 0.13 -4.05 -6.83
C TYR A 44 1.17 -4.14 -5.72
N LEU A 45 1.16 -5.25 -5.00
CA LEU A 45 2.22 -5.62 -4.07
C LEU A 45 3.38 -6.24 -4.85
N GLN A 46 4.54 -5.58 -4.81
CA GLN A 46 5.77 -6.11 -5.38
C GLN A 46 6.89 -6.12 -4.32
N TYR A 47 7.68 -7.19 -4.26
CA TYR A 47 8.78 -7.28 -3.30
C TYR A 47 10.09 -6.75 -3.88
N VAL A 48 10.86 -6.06 -3.04
CA VAL A 48 12.21 -5.62 -3.37
C VAL A 48 13.10 -6.86 -3.55
N PRO A 49 13.76 -7.04 -4.72
CA PRO A 49 14.64 -8.17 -4.95
C PRO A 49 15.75 -8.29 -3.90
N GLY A 50 16.07 -9.52 -3.49
CA GLY A 50 17.12 -9.79 -2.50
C GLY A 50 16.73 -9.58 -1.03
N THR A 51 15.51 -9.15 -0.73
CA THR A 51 15.08 -8.84 0.66
C THR A 51 14.28 -9.97 1.34
N GLN A 52 14.32 -11.20 0.81
CA GLN A 52 13.55 -12.34 1.31
C GLN A 52 12.03 -12.06 1.49
N LYS A 53 11.46 -11.19 0.64
CA LYS A 53 10.05 -10.75 0.71
C LYS A 53 9.68 -9.95 1.97
N LYS A 54 10.66 -9.32 2.60
CA LYS A 54 10.44 -8.46 3.77
C LYS A 54 10.06 -7.03 3.40
N LEU A 55 10.67 -6.51 2.32
CA LEU A 55 10.46 -5.15 1.84
C LEU A 55 9.68 -5.14 0.53
N CYS A 56 8.73 -4.22 0.40
CA CYS A 56 7.84 -4.16 -0.76
C CYS A 56 7.48 -2.73 -1.17
N TYR A 57 6.91 -2.62 -2.37
CA TYR A 57 6.21 -1.46 -2.89
C TYR A 57 4.73 -1.78 -3.04
N PHE A 58 3.89 -0.76 -2.93
CA PHE A 58 2.48 -0.80 -3.31
C PHE A 58 2.27 0.15 -4.48
N GLU A 59 2.25 -0.38 -5.69
CA GLU A 59 2.12 0.42 -6.92
C GLU A 59 0.64 0.60 -7.28
N ASP A 60 0.32 1.77 -7.81
CA ASP A 60 -1.02 2.04 -8.30
C ASP A 60 -1.23 1.38 -9.68
N PRO A 61 -2.22 0.49 -9.85
CA PRO A 61 -2.49 -0.17 -11.13
C PRO A 61 -3.06 0.77 -12.20
N LYS A 62 -3.59 1.94 -11.82
CA LYS A 62 -4.28 2.88 -12.71
C LYS A 62 -3.42 4.08 -13.12
N SER A 63 -2.43 4.43 -12.29
CA SER A 63 -1.61 5.63 -12.46
C SER A 63 -0.16 5.35 -12.11
N PRO A 64 0.83 6.00 -12.74
CA PRO A 64 2.23 5.84 -12.35
C PRO A 64 2.46 6.29 -10.89
N GLY A 65 3.18 5.48 -10.14
CA GLY A 65 3.63 5.79 -8.78
C GLY A 65 3.30 4.68 -7.78
N SER A 66 3.81 4.88 -6.55
CA SER A 66 3.62 3.95 -5.44
C SER A 66 3.16 4.70 -4.20
N LEU A 67 2.54 3.98 -3.27
CA LEU A 67 2.29 4.50 -1.93
C LEU A 67 3.61 4.83 -1.24
N GLY A 68 3.72 6.03 -0.70
CA GLY A 68 4.91 6.47 0.00
C GLY A 68 4.69 7.71 0.87
N VAL A 69 5.73 8.12 1.55
CA VAL A 69 5.76 9.33 2.39
C VAL A 69 6.89 10.25 1.93
N ASN A 70 6.67 11.56 1.99
CA ASN A 70 7.69 12.55 1.61
C ASN A 70 8.90 12.49 2.56
N SER A 71 8.69 12.12 3.82
CA SER A 71 9.75 11.88 4.80
C SER A 71 9.29 10.87 5.85
N VAL A 72 10.22 10.09 6.42
CA VAL A 72 9.90 9.09 7.45
C VAL A 72 9.75 9.78 8.81
N GLN A 73 8.51 10.17 9.12
CA GLN A 73 8.14 10.83 10.38
C GLN A 73 6.76 10.35 10.85
N THR A 74 6.45 10.56 12.13
CA THR A 74 5.15 10.22 12.70
C THR A 74 4.04 11.07 12.09
N TYR A 75 2.84 10.49 11.93
CA TYR A 75 1.63 11.16 11.45
C TYR A 75 1.71 11.77 10.04
N GLN A 76 2.64 11.28 9.21
CA GLN A 76 2.70 11.69 7.81
C GLN A 76 1.57 11.06 7.01
N PRO A 77 0.87 11.84 6.17
CA PRO A 77 -0.02 11.28 5.17
C PRO A 77 0.76 10.42 4.19
N ILE A 78 0.10 9.40 3.66
CA ILE A 78 0.63 8.57 2.58
C ILE A 78 0.16 9.16 1.26
N TYR A 79 1.04 9.23 0.28
CA TYR A 79 0.80 9.80 -1.03
C TYR A 79 1.08 8.78 -2.15
N ARG A 80 0.55 9.05 -3.34
CA ARG A 80 1.07 8.49 -4.59
C ARG A 80 2.32 9.27 -4.96
N LEU A 81 3.47 8.63 -4.89
CA LEU A 81 4.77 9.23 -5.21
C LEU A 81 5.36 8.61 -6.47
N GLY A 82 5.94 9.47 -7.31
CA GLY A 82 6.78 9.09 -8.42
C GLY A 82 8.17 8.60 -7.98
N VAL A 83 8.96 8.15 -8.96
CA VAL A 83 10.31 7.65 -8.72
C VAL A 83 11.19 8.78 -8.18
N GLY A 84 11.76 8.59 -6.98
CA GLY A 84 12.68 9.55 -6.35
C GLY A 84 12.03 10.71 -5.60
N GLU A 85 10.69 10.75 -5.50
CA GLU A 85 9.95 11.83 -4.83
C GLU A 85 9.83 11.67 -3.30
N GLY A 86 10.31 10.54 -2.74
CA GLY A 86 10.27 10.26 -1.31
C GLY A 86 10.61 8.81 -0.99
N THR A 87 10.05 8.29 0.12
CA THR A 87 10.23 6.89 0.54
C THR A 87 8.96 6.10 0.25
N SER A 88 9.05 5.09 -0.62
CA SER A 88 7.94 4.21 -1.02
C SER A 88 8.18 2.72 -0.70
N ILE A 89 9.27 2.40 0.00
CA ILE A 89 9.57 1.04 0.47
C ILE A 89 8.94 0.84 1.83
N TRP A 90 8.15 -0.23 1.95
CA TRP A 90 7.47 -0.63 3.18
C TRP A 90 8.00 -1.97 3.68
N GLU A 91 8.00 -2.14 5.01
CA GLU A 91 8.25 -3.43 5.67
C GLU A 91 6.89 -4.02 6.06
N ILE A 92 6.53 -5.20 5.53
CA ILE A 92 5.30 -5.90 5.93
C ILE A 92 5.62 -6.81 7.12
N LYS A 93 4.78 -6.75 8.15
CA LYS A 93 4.84 -7.63 9.32
C LYS A 93 3.54 -8.39 9.46
N LYS A 94 3.65 -9.71 9.61
CA LYS A 94 2.51 -10.57 9.91
C LYS A 94 2.05 -10.34 11.34
N THR A 95 0.74 -10.24 11.53
CA THR A 95 0.08 -10.18 12.84
C THR A 95 -0.92 -11.34 12.97
N GLU A 96 -1.59 -11.45 14.12
CA GLU A 96 -2.65 -12.46 14.33
C GLU A 96 -3.85 -12.23 13.40
N ASP A 97 -4.15 -10.96 13.09
CA ASP A 97 -5.33 -10.55 12.32
C ASP A 97 -5.02 -10.21 10.84
N GLY A 98 -3.76 -10.33 10.41
CA GLY A 98 -3.36 -10.01 9.05
C GLY A 98 -1.94 -9.47 8.94
N TYR A 99 -1.83 -8.21 8.49
CA TYR A 99 -0.54 -7.57 8.20
C TYR A 99 -0.55 -6.09 8.60
N THR A 100 0.62 -5.59 9.01
CA THR A 100 0.91 -4.17 9.25
C THR A 100 2.12 -3.73 8.47
#